data_AF-W5KSB6-F1
#
_entry.id   AF-W5KSB6-F1
#
_cell.length_a   1.000
_cell.length_b   1.000
_cell.length_c   1.000
_cell.angle_alpha   90.00
_cell.angle_beta   90.00
_cell.angle_gamma   90.00
#
_symmetry.space_group_name_H-M   'P 1'
#
loop_
_entity.id
_entity.type
_entity.pdbx_description
1 polymer ?
#
loop_
_entity_poly.entity_id
_entity_poly.type
_entity_poly.pdbx_seq_one_letter_code
_entity_poly.pdbx_strand_id
1 'polypeptide(L)'
;MAVAGCPDYFLHHPNYQDNVDHTPSHGPSGLIRFQQPSNHSSPNHPRLQEEEHQMRPASLPAIPNPFPELCSPAGSPTLSPGSLPQPEDRHIIKVFSEDGVGKVVEVPADMTARDVCQLLVYKSHCVDDNCWTLVEHHPLLGLRCLEDHELVVQVQASMPPESKFLFRKNYAKYEFFRNPLNFLNSSCCPEIQGFLYMKETGRKSWKKLYMFLRRSGLYCSTKGTSKEPRHLQLLSDLEESNIFTMTTGRKMYNAPTDYQFCIKPSKGRTDVKEMKLLCADDEQSRTCWMTAFRVLKYGILLYQNYKIPHQRKSPITAFTAPVRSVSENSLVAMDFSGRTGRVIDNPEEAVSAAMEEGHTWRKRSQRMNVLGSASPLHPSSLSSIHRTQLWFHGRIMREDSHRMIMQQGQVDLFLLRDSQSNPKAFVLTLCHHQKIRHFQILPHEEDGQIFFSLDDGSTKFTDLIHLVEFYQLNRGVLPCKLKHPCTMVAL
;
A
#
# COMPACT_ATOMS: atom_id res chain seq x y z
N MET A 1 -28.29 3.07 26.12
CA MET A 1 -27.46 4.11 25.46
C MET A 1 -26.50 4.68 26.50
N ALA A 2 -25.22 4.83 26.16
CA ALA A 2 -24.24 5.59 26.93
C ALA A 2 -23.23 6.16 25.93
N VAL A 3 -22.87 7.44 26.06
CA VAL A 3 -21.98 8.14 25.12
C VAL A 3 -20.68 8.46 25.84
N ALA A 4 -19.61 7.78 25.43
CA ALA A 4 -18.21 8.08 25.75
C ALA A 4 -17.37 7.39 24.66
N GLY A 5 -16.23 7.93 24.20
CA GLY A 5 -15.55 9.16 24.61
C GLY A 5 -14.06 8.95 24.33
N CYS A 6 -13.43 9.83 23.55
CA CYS A 6 -12.04 9.64 23.12
C CYS A 6 -11.06 9.71 24.31
N PRO A 7 -10.09 8.79 24.40
CA PRO A 7 -8.87 8.97 25.17
C PRO A 7 -7.69 9.27 24.24
N ASP A 8 -7.25 10.53 24.20
CA ASP A 8 -6.05 10.94 23.45
C ASP A 8 -4.77 10.34 24.04
N TYR A 9 -4.14 9.40 23.33
CA TYR A 9 -2.82 8.85 23.68
C TYR A 9 -1.93 8.58 22.45
N PHE A 10 -1.72 9.62 21.63
CA PHE A 10 -0.64 9.68 20.63
C PHE A 10 0.22 10.94 20.76
N LEU A 11 0.50 11.35 22.01
CA LEU A 11 1.50 12.36 22.33
C LEU A 11 2.53 11.78 23.32
N HIS A 12 3.71 11.45 22.81
CA HIS A 12 5.01 11.83 23.39
C HIS A 12 6.17 11.26 22.55
N HIS A 13 6.84 12.14 21.80
CA HIS A 13 8.25 11.93 21.46
C HIS A 13 9.12 12.33 22.66
N PRO A 14 10.21 11.61 22.96
CA PRO A 14 11.30 12.15 23.76
C PRO A 14 12.20 13.02 22.86
N ASN A 15 12.31 14.31 23.17
CA ASN A 15 13.34 15.16 22.57
C ASN A 15 14.71 14.73 23.10
N TYR A 16 15.71 14.61 22.21
CA TYR A 16 17.10 14.77 22.63
C TYR A 16 17.37 16.26 22.81
N GLN A 17 18.04 16.62 23.90
CA GLN A 17 18.29 18.01 24.27
C GLN A 17 19.72 18.14 24.76
N ASP A 18 20.63 18.47 23.84
CA ASP A 18 22.04 18.70 24.14
C ASP A 18 22.20 20.03 24.90
N ASN A 19 22.90 19.97 26.03
CA ASN A 19 23.28 21.17 26.77
C ASN A 19 24.49 21.85 26.11
N VAL A 20 24.44 23.17 26.03
CA VAL A 20 25.54 24.02 25.55
C VAL A 20 26.18 24.72 26.74
N ASP A 21 27.51 24.68 26.83
CA ASP A 21 28.25 25.53 27.78
C ASP A 21 29.58 26.06 27.22
N HIS A 22 30.01 27.19 27.75
CA HIS A 22 30.76 28.26 27.07
C HIS A 22 32.28 28.09 26.74
N THR A 23 32.66 28.36 25.46
CA THR A 23 33.79 29.25 25.01
C THR A 23 35.28 28.91 25.35
N PRO A 24 36.31 29.65 24.81
CA PRO A 24 36.54 30.16 23.44
C PRO A 24 37.96 29.88 22.88
N SER A 25 38.24 30.31 21.62
CA SER A 25 39.43 31.09 21.17
C SER A 25 40.15 30.65 19.87
N HIS A 26 40.84 31.63 19.24
CA HIS A 26 41.91 31.58 18.21
C HIS A 26 41.76 30.80 16.87
N GLY A 27 42.03 31.50 15.76
CA GLY A 27 42.66 30.94 14.54
C GLY A 27 44.14 31.37 14.46
N PRO A 28 44.81 31.47 13.27
CA PRO A 28 44.33 31.28 11.90
C PRO A 28 45.32 30.54 10.93
N SER A 29 45.09 30.65 9.61
CA SER A 29 46.08 30.66 8.50
C SER A 29 46.57 29.36 7.81
N GLY A 30 46.49 29.37 6.46
CA GLY A 30 47.40 28.68 5.52
C GLY A 30 46.73 27.80 4.43
N LEU A 31 47.25 27.64 3.20
CA LEU A 31 48.17 28.46 2.37
C LEU A 31 48.25 27.86 0.92
N ILE A 32 48.64 28.67 -0.09
CA ILE A 32 49.13 28.28 -1.46
C ILE A 32 48.07 27.80 -2.50
N ARG A 33 48.26 27.93 -3.85
CA ARG A 33 48.41 29.13 -4.74
C ARG A 33 48.86 28.74 -6.18
N PHE A 34 48.15 29.23 -7.22
CA PHE A 34 48.52 29.34 -8.67
C PHE A 34 48.58 27.99 -9.46
N GLN A 35 48.46 27.91 -10.80
CA GLN A 35 48.36 28.88 -11.94
C GLN A 35 47.36 28.29 -13.02
N GLN A 36 47.24 28.59 -14.34
CA GLN A 36 48.02 29.38 -15.33
C GLN A 36 47.15 30.32 -16.26
N PRO A 37 47.19 30.45 -17.64
CA PRO A 37 47.05 31.80 -18.24
C PRO A 37 45.98 32.05 -19.36
N SER A 38 45.91 33.33 -19.79
CA SER A 38 45.18 33.95 -20.94
C SER A 38 46.13 34.17 -22.18
N ASN A 39 45.89 34.94 -23.26
CA ASN A 39 45.04 36.11 -23.61
C ASN A 39 45.01 36.39 -25.15
N HIS A 40 44.39 37.51 -25.61
CA HIS A 40 44.47 38.21 -26.93
C HIS A 40 43.57 37.69 -28.10
N SER A 41 43.07 38.51 -29.06
CA SER A 41 42.84 39.98 -29.17
C SER A 41 41.93 40.35 -30.39
N SER A 42 41.34 41.56 -30.45
CA SER A 42 40.32 42.06 -31.42
C SER A 42 40.90 43.02 -32.52
N PRO A 43 40.18 43.98 -33.20
CA PRO A 43 38.79 44.09 -33.75
C PRO A 43 38.68 44.73 -35.21
N ASN A 44 37.46 44.83 -35.82
CA ASN A 44 36.84 46.06 -36.46
C ASN A 44 35.84 45.87 -37.66
N HIS A 45 34.61 46.43 -37.53
CA HIS A 45 33.76 47.28 -38.45
C HIS A 45 33.69 47.13 -40.02
N PRO A 46 32.67 47.70 -40.74
CA PRO A 46 31.21 47.86 -40.48
C PRO A 46 30.23 47.84 -41.73
N ARG A 47 28.89 47.92 -41.46
CA ARG A 47 27.81 48.70 -42.20
C ARG A 47 27.16 48.20 -43.53
N LEU A 48 25.83 47.95 -43.54
CA LEU A 48 24.72 48.66 -44.28
C LEU A 48 23.40 47.83 -44.45
N GLN A 49 22.34 48.52 -44.94
CA GLN A 49 20.89 48.18 -45.10
C GLN A 49 20.55 46.88 -45.89
N GLU A 50 19.35 46.28 -45.85
CA GLU A 50 18.00 46.84 -46.12
C GLU A 50 16.80 46.06 -45.47
N GLU A 51 15.55 46.36 -45.86
CA GLU A 51 14.26 45.95 -45.22
C GLU A 51 13.67 44.62 -45.80
N GLU A 52 12.54 43.99 -45.41
CA GLU A 52 11.19 44.50 -45.04
C GLU A 52 10.29 43.53 -44.19
N HIS A 53 9.00 43.86 -44.06
CA HIS A 53 8.02 43.42 -43.02
C HIS A 53 7.34 42.04 -43.19
N GLN A 54 6.79 41.47 -42.09
CA GLN A 54 5.31 41.35 -41.89
C GLN A 54 4.82 40.81 -40.51
N MET A 55 4.12 41.70 -39.78
CA MET A 55 2.88 41.51 -38.99
C MET A 55 2.78 40.53 -37.78
N ARG A 56 2.50 41.13 -36.60
CA ARG A 56 1.62 40.60 -35.53
C ARG A 56 0.67 41.72 -35.05
N PRO A 57 -0.56 41.42 -34.62
CA PRO A 57 -1.49 42.45 -34.12
C PRO A 57 -1.16 42.90 -32.69
N ALA A 58 -1.42 44.18 -32.38
CA ALA A 58 -1.28 44.76 -31.06
C ALA A 58 -2.63 44.89 -30.33
N SER A 59 -2.61 44.81 -29.00
CA SER A 59 -3.79 44.98 -28.13
C SER A 59 -4.12 46.46 -27.88
N LEU A 60 -5.40 46.81 -27.88
CA LEU A 60 -5.89 48.16 -27.55
C LEU A 60 -5.70 48.51 -26.05
N PRO A 61 -5.57 49.79 -25.69
CA PRO A 61 -5.49 50.24 -24.29
C PRO A 61 -6.85 50.11 -23.57
N ALA A 62 -6.81 49.89 -22.26
CA ALA A 62 -8.00 49.77 -21.42
C ALA A 62 -8.62 51.14 -21.06
N ILE A 63 -9.96 51.20 -21.02
CA ILE A 63 -10.73 52.38 -20.61
C ILE A 63 -10.93 52.35 -19.08
N PRO A 64 -10.76 53.47 -18.34
CA PRO A 64 -11.04 53.51 -16.90
C PRO A 64 -12.50 53.24 -16.54
N ASN A 65 -12.73 52.55 -15.42
CA ASN A 65 -14.08 52.28 -14.89
C ASN A 65 -14.73 53.56 -14.33
N PRO A 66 -15.95 53.98 -14.76
CA PRO A 66 -16.52 55.28 -14.37
C PRO A 66 -17.10 55.37 -12.95
N PHE A 67 -17.28 54.27 -12.21
CA PHE A 67 -17.98 54.26 -10.92
C PHE A 67 -17.17 53.59 -9.80
N PRO A 68 -16.44 54.37 -8.96
CA PRO A 68 -15.65 53.82 -7.84
C PRO A 68 -16.46 53.53 -6.56
N GLU A 69 -17.58 54.21 -6.35
CA GLU A 69 -18.15 54.42 -5.00
C GLU A 69 -19.13 53.34 -4.49
N LEU A 70 -19.36 52.27 -5.26
CA LEU A 70 -20.38 51.24 -4.94
C LEU A 70 -19.82 49.97 -4.26
N CYS A 71 -18.59 50.00 -3.74
CA CYS A 71 -17.91 48.83 -3.16
C CYS A 71 -17.53 48.98 -1.69
N SER A 72 -18.48 48.70 -0.78
CA SER A 72 -18.32 48.02 0.54
C SER A 72 -19.13 48.67 1.68
N PRO A 73 -19.95 47.91 2.44
CA PRO A 73 -20.36 48.29 3.79
C PRO A 73 -19.19 48.17 4.76
N ALA A 74 -18.99 49.14 5.66
CA ALA A 74 -17.96 49.06 6.69
C ALA A 74 -18.41 48.12 7.84
N GLY A 75 -17.74 46.97 7.99
CA GLY A 75 -18.15 45.99 9.01
C GLY A 75 -17.43 44.64 9.02
N SER A 76 -16.10 44.59 8.82
CA SER A 76 -15.30 43.36 8.93
C SER A 76 -14.04 43.59 9.76
N PRO A 77 -13.64 42.66 10.66
CA PRO A 77 -12.47 42.82 11.51
C PRO A 77 -11.17 42.67 10.71
N THR A 78 -10.22 43.58 10.92
CA THR A 78 -8.92 43.58 10.24
C THR A 78 -8.04 42.43 10.74
N LEU A 79 -7.83 41.40 9.90
CA LEU A 79 -6.83 40.36 10.16
C LEU A 79 -5.42 40.93 10.00
N SER A 80 -4.50 40.50 10.87
CA SER A 80 -3.11 40.95 10.87
C SER A 80 -2.38 40.50 9.59
N PRO A 81 -1.45 41.30 9.03
CA PRO A 81 -0.65 40.93 7.87
C PRO A 81 0.46 39.92 8.25
N GLY A 82 0.05 38.70 8.59
CA GLY A 82 0.93 37.60 9.00
C GLY A 82 0.39 36.19 8.70
N SER A 83 -0.81 36.07 8.12
CA SER A 83 -1.45 34.79 7.81
C SER A 83 -2.05 34.75 6.40
N LEU A 84 -1.23 35.07 5.39
CA LEU A 84 -1.45 34.51 4.05
C LEU A 84 -1.13 33.02 4.12
N PRO A 85 -1.96 32.12 3.56
CA PRO A 85 -1.53 30.75 3.29
C PRO A 85 -0.24 30.78 2.46
N GLN A 86 0.73 29.94 2.80
CA GLN A 86 1.78 29.63 1.83
C GLN A 86 1.14 29.08 0.56
N PRO A 87 1.68 29.36 -0.64
CA PRO A 87 1.14 28.78 -1.87
C PRO A 87 1.16 27.26 -1.73
N GLU A 88 -0.03 26.63 -1.75
CA GLU A 88 -0.16 25.18 -1.65
C GLU A 88 0.68 24.53 -2.75
N ASP A 89 1.51 23.54 -2.37
CA ASP A 89 2.45 22.88 -3.27
C ASP A 89 1.72 21.89 -4.22
N ARG A 90 0.96 22.46 -5.14
CA ARG A 90 0.03 21.79 -6.04
C ARG A 90 0.76 21.24 -7.26
N HIS A 91 0.82 19.93 -7.32
CA HIS A 91 1.40 19.17 -8.39
C HIS A 91 0.35 18.82 -9.43
N ILE A 92 0.71 18.92 -10.72
CA ILE A 92 -0.16 18.49 -11.82
C ILE A 92 0.14 17.02 -12.12
N ILE A 93 -0.90 16.18 -12.07
CA ILE A 93 -0.87 14.78 -12.50
C ILE A 93 -1.81 14.57 -13.69
N LYS A 94 -1.46 13.61 -14.56
CA LYS A 94 -2.33 13.18 -15.68
C LYS A 94 -2.70 11.72 -15.54
N VAL A 95 -4.00 11.47 -15.41
CA VAL A 95 -4.57 10.14 -15.14
C VAL A 95 -5.50 9.75 -16.26
N PHE A 96 -5.36 8.53 -16.79
CA PHE A 96 -6.13 8.03 -17.92
C PHE A 96 -7.13 6.97 -17.48
N SER A 97 -8.37 7.01 -17.98
CA SER A 97 -9.33 5.91 -17.82
C SER A 97 -9.05 4.75 -18.80
N GLU A 98 -9.73 3.62 -18.65
CA GLU A 98 -9.49 2.42 -19.49
C GLU A 98 -9.83 2.61 -20.99
N ASP A 99 -10.63 3.62 -21.32
CA ASP A 99 -10.91 4.11 -22.67
C ASP A 99 -9.76 4.92 -23.29
N GLY A 100 -8.72 5.24 -22.52
CA GLY A 100 -7.59 6.07 -22.93
C GLY A 100 -7.84 7.58 -22.79
N VAL A 101 -8.98 8.02 -22.25
CA VAL A 101 -9.27 9.44 -22.02
C VAL A 101 -8.45 9.94 -20.83
N GLY A 102 -7.61 10.96 -21.06
CA GLY A 102 -6.73 11.53 -20.05
C GLY A 102 -7.32 12.74 -19.35
N LYS A 103 -7.62 12.64 -18.06
CA LYS A 103 -7.96 13.76 -17.17
C LYS A 103 -6.69 14.36 -16.56
N VAL A 104 -6.65 15.68 -16.40
CA VAL A 104 -5.58 16.40 -15.68
C VAL A 104 -6.13 16.85 -14.34
N VAL A 105 -5.33 16.69 -13.27
CA VAL A 105 -5.75 16.97 -11.89
C VAL A 105 -4.61 17.66 -11.15
N GLU A 106 -4.92 18.78 -10.48
CA GLU A 106 -4.06 19.36 -9.44
C GLU A 106 -4.24 18.57 -8.14
N VAL A 107 -3.13 18.19 -7.51
CA VAL A 107 -3.09 17.49 -6.21
C VAL A 107 -2.02 18.12 -5.31
N PRO A 108 -2.33 18.44 -4.04
CA PRO A 108 -1.31 18.69 -3.03
C PRO A 108 -0.30 17.54 -2.88
N ALA A 109 0.91 17.87 -2.41
CA ALA A 109 2.03 16.93 -2.27
C ALA A 109 1.75 15.75 -1.30
N ASP A 110 0.80 15.91 -0.37
CA ASP A 110 0.36 14.94 0.64
C ASP A 110 -0.83 14.06 0.21
N MET A 111 -1.41 14.27 -1.00
CA MET A 111 -2.50 13.41 -1.47
C MET A 111 -2.04 11.96 -1.71
N THR A 112 -2.69 11.03 -1.02
CA THR A 112 -2.47 9.59 -1.22
C THR A 112 -3.21 9.06 -2.46
N ALA A 113 -2.83 7.86 -2.92
CA ALA A 113 -3.50 7.18 -4.02
C ALA A 113 -5.01 6.99 -3.75
N ARG A 114 -5.42 6.83 -2.49
CA ARG A 114 -6.80 6.79 -2.04
C ARG A 114 -7.53 8.11 -2.27
N ASP A 115 -6.93 9.22 -1.86
CA ASP A 115 -7.57 10.54 -1.96
C ASP A 115 -7.72 10.96 -3.42
N VAL A 116 -6.72 10.65 -4.26
CA VAL A 116 -6.79 10.85 -5.71
C VAL A 116 -7.84 9.94 -6.36
N CYS A 117 -7.97 8.68 -5.92
CA CYS A 117 -9.04 7.81 -6.38
C CYS A 117 -10.43 8.37 -6.01
N GLN A 118 -10.61 8.88 -4.79
CA GLN A 118 -11.90 9.43 -4.33
C GLN A 118 -12.24 10.74 -5.04
N LEU A 119 -11.26 11.60 -5.27
CA LEU A 119 -11.40 12.79 -6.13
C LEU A 119 -11.79 12.41 -7.57
N LEU A 120 -11.26 11.32 -8.11
CA LEU A 120 -11.58 10.81 -9.45
C LEU A 120 -12.97 10.15 -9.51
N VAL A 121 -13.39 9.40 -8.49
CA VAL A 121 -14.77 8.88 -8.36
C VAL A 121 -15.76 10.05 -8.39
N TYR A 122 -15.56 11.05 -7.53
CA TYR A 122 -16.39 12.25 -7.45
C TYR A 122 -16.42 13.03 -8.77
N LYS A 123 -15.25 13.39 -9.36
CA LYS A 123 -15.13 14.07 -10.66
C LYS A 123 -15.51 13.22 -11.89
N SER A 124 -15.93 11.98 -11.69
CA SER A 124 -16.40 11.09 -12.76
C SER A 124 -17.83 10.59 -12.54
N HIS A 125 -18.50 11.03 -11.47
CA HIS A 125 -19.84 10.59 -11.08
C HIS A 125 -19.96 9.05 -11.01
N CYS A 126 -18.89 8.39 -10.57
CA CYS A 126 -18.86 6.94 -10.37
C CYS A 126 -19.46 6.57 -9.01
N VAL A 127 -19.97 5.34 -8.90
CA VAL A 127 -20.27 4.72 -7.60
C VAL A 127 -18.96 4.54 -6.81
N ASP A 128 -18.94 4.93 -5.54
CA ASP A 128 -17.80 4.71 -4.66
C ASP A 128 -17.69 3.21 -4.30
N ASP A 129 -16.56 2.62 -4.64
CA ASP A 129 -16.25 1.20 -4.42
C ASP A 129 -14.75 1.04 -4.17
N ASN A 130 -14.42 0.17 -3.24
CA ASN A 130 -13.07 -0.12 -2.75
C ASN A 130 -12.18 -0.82 -3.80
N CYS A 131 -12.75 -1.22 -4.93
CA CYS A 131 -12.01 -1.71 -6.09
C CYS A 131 -11.32 -0.58 -6.89
N TRP A 132 -11.73 0.68 -6.77
CA TRP A 132 -11.07 1.78 -7.49
C TRP A 132 -9.61 1.89 -7.10
N THR A 133 -8.74 2.00 -8.11
CA THR A 133 -7.29 1.87 -7.96
C THR A 133 -6.56 2.77 -8.97
N LEU A 134 -5.56 3.50 -8.47
CA LEU A 134 -4.58 4.22 -9.29
C LEU A 134 -3.43 3.26 -9.64
N VAL A 135 -3.02 3.23 -10.91
CA VAL A 135 -2.10 2.21 -11.44
C VAL A 135 -0.99 2.86 -12.24
N GLU A 136 0.28 2.62 -11.88
CA GLU A 136 1.43 2.92 -12.72
C GLU A 136 1.43 1.94 -13.91
N HIS A 137 1.16 2.47 -15.11
CA HIS A 137 1.41 1.78 -16.36
C HIS A 137 2.77 2.18 -16.93
N HIS A 138 3.70 1.23 -16.90
CA HIS A 138 5.05 1.37 -17.45
C HIS A 138 5.12 0.63 -18.79
N PRO A 139 5.30 1.33 -19.93
CA PRO A 139 4.98 0.80 -21.26
C PRO A 139 5.76 -0.46 -21.67
N LEU A 140 6.99 -0.64 -21.17
CA LEU A 140 7.82 -1.82 -21.45
C LEU A 140 7.60 -3.00 -20.50
N LEU A 141 6.94 -2.79 -19.36
CA LEU A 141 6.81 -3.78 -18.29
C LEU A 141 5.38 -4.25 -18.10
N GLY A 142 4.45 -3.32 -17.87
CA GLY A 142 3.06 -3.60 -17.55
C GLY A 142 2.52 -2.69 -16.46
N LEU A 143 1.89 -3.27 -15.43
CA LEU A 143 1.01 -2.56 -14.50
C LEU A 143 1.42 -2.82 -13.03
N ARG A 144 1.66 -1.75 -12.27
CA ARG A 144 1.71 -1.75 -10.79
C ARG A 144 0.48 -1.03 -10.26
N CYS A 145 -0.32 -1.70 -9.44
CA CYS A 145 -1.31 -0.98 -8.62
C CYS A 145 -0.56 -0.20 -7.54
N LEU A 146 -0.93 1.06 -7.32
CA LEU A 146 -0.52 1.77 -6.11
C LEU A 146 -1.34 1.24 -4.94
N GLU A 147 -0.72 1.16 -3.77
CA GLU A 147 -1.45 0.98 -2.53
C GLU A 147 -2.03 2.32 -2.06
N ASP A 148 -3.18 2.26 -1.41
CA ASP A 148 -3.97 3.43 -1.01
C ASP A 148 -3.26 4.47 -0.12
N HIS A 149 -2.13 4.11 0.49
CA HIS A 149 -1.32 4.97 1.35
C HIS A 149 -0.11 5.61 0.63
N GLU A 150 0.16 5.24 -0.63
CA GLU A 150 1.29 5.79 -1.38
C GLU A 150 0.99 7.22 -1.85
N LEU A 151 1.93 8.14 -1.61
CA LEU A 151 1.82 9.54 -2.02
C LEU A 151 2.00 9.68 -3.53
N VAL A 152 0.98 10.17 -4.23
CA VAL A 152 0.94 10.13 -5.71
C VAL A 152 2.04 10.97 -6.34
N VAL A 153 2.38 12.10 -5.73
CA VAL A 153 3.48 12.98 -6.16
C VAL A 153 4.84 12.29 -6.05
N GLN A 154 5.10 11.57 -4.94
CA GLN A 154 6.34 10.79 -4.78
C GLN A 154 6.43 9.64 -5.79
N VAL A 155 5.31 8.96 -6.07
CA VAL A 155 5.28 7.94 -7.12
C VAL A 155 5.53 8.56 -8.50
N GLN A 156 4.92 9.71 -8.83
CA GLN A 156 5.16 10.41 -10.09
C GLN A 156 6.64 10.81 -10.27
N ALA A 157 7.30 11.28 -9.21
CA ALA A 157 8.73 11.61 -9.24
C ALA A 157 9.64 10.38 -9.47
N SER A 158 9.18 9.17 -9.14
CA SER A 158 9.89 7.89 -9.39
C SER A 158 9.59 7.24 -10.74
N MET A 159 8.60 7.74 -11.48
CA MET A 159 8.14 7.15 -12.74
C MET A 159 8.98 7.61 -13.94
N PRO A 160 9.36 6.70 -14.86
CA PRO A 160 9.95 7.09 -16.15
C PRO A 160 8.98 7.95 -16.98
N PRO A 161 9.46 8.94 -17.77
CA PRO A 161 8.61 9.92 -18.47
C PRO A 161 7.53 9.34 -19.39
N GLU A 162 7.73 8.12 -19.90
CA GLU A 162 6.81 7.42 -20.79
C GLU A 162 5.68 6.68 -20.03
N SER A 163 5.79 6.59 -18.71
CA SER A 163 4.85 5.90 -17.82
C SER A 163 3.67 6.80 -17.47
N LYS A 164 2.51 6.20 -17.18
CA LYS A 164 1.24 6.92 -17.02
C LYS A 164 0.45 6.37 -15.84
N PHE A 165 -0.29 7.23 -15.13
CA PHE A 165 -1.31 6.76 -14.20
C PHE A 165 -2.56 6.32 -14.97
N LEU A 166 -3.07 5.14 -14.65
CA LEU A 166 -4.39 4.69 -15.07
C LEU A 166 -5.34 4.68 -13.85
N PHE A 167 -6.59 5.09 -14.04
CA PHE A 167 -7.66 4.94 -13.07
C PHE A 167 -8.61 3.83 -13.53
N ARG A 168 -8.72 2.76 -12.74
CA ARG A 168 -9.47 1.57 -13.10
C ARG A 168 -9.98 0.81 -11.87
N LYS A 169 -10.91 -0.12 -12.09
CA LYS A 169 -11.29 -1.11 -11.08
C LYS A 169 -10.22 -2.21 -10.96
N ASN A 170 -10.01 -2.68 -9.73
CA ASN A 170 -9.25 -3.88 -9.38
C ASN A 170 -9.95 -4.61 -8.21
N TYR A 171 -10.84 -5.55 -8.52
CA TYR A 171 -11.53 -6.33 -7.49
C TYR A 171 -10.61 -7.27 -6.68
N ALA A 172 -9.45 -7.63 -7.21
CA ALA A 172 -8.49 -8.51 -6.54
C ALA A 172 -7.61 -7.79 -5.49
N LYS A 173 -7.62 -6.44 -5.46
CA LYS A 173 -6.79 -5.56 -4.62
C LYS A 173 -6.68 -6.02 -3.16
N TYR A 174 -7.79 -6.47 -2.57
CA TYR A 174 -7.91 -6.93 -1.18
C TYR A 174 -8.48 -8.35 -1.03
N GLU A 175 -8.53 -9.14 -2.11
CA GLU A 175 -9.14 -10.48 -2.09
C GLU A 175 -8.42 -11.45 -1.13
N PHE A 176 -7.13 -11.22 -0.85
CA PHE A 176 -6.37 -11.91 0.19
C PHE A 176 -6.97 -11.75 1.60
N PHE A 177 -7.48 -10.57 1.95
CA PHE A 177 -8.07 -10.34 3.27
C PHE A 177 -9.51 -10.85 3.36
N ARG A 178 -10.20 -10.98 2.22
CA ARG A 178 -11.54 -11.57 2.12
C ARG A 178 -11.49 -13.10 2.19
N ASN A 179 -10.58 -13.71 1.42
CA ASN A 179 -10.48 -15.16 1.23
C ASN A 179 -9.01 -15.63 1.32
N PRO A 180 -8.34 -15.54 2.48
CA PRO A 180 -6.91 -15.88 2.63
C PRO A 180 -6.58 -17.35 2.27
N LEU A 181 -7.56 -18.25 2.41
CA LEU A 181 -7.48 -19.65 1.99
C LEU A 181 -7.17 -19.82 0.49
N ASN A 182 -7.61 -18.88 -0.37
CA ASN A 182 -7.36 -18.93 -1.81
C ASN A 182 -5.90 -18.61 -2.18
N PHE A 183 -5.08 -18.12 -1.24
CA PHE A 183 -3.71 -17.66 -1.49
C PHE A 183 -2.66 -18.45 -0.68
N LEU A 184 -3.06 -19.03 0.44
CA LEU A 184 -2.20 -19.78 1.34
C LEU A 184 -2.60 -21.25 1.34
N ASN A 185 -1.86 -22.07 0.58
CA ASN A 185 -1.84 -23.52 0.84
C ASN A 185 -1.55 -23.75 2.33
N SER A 186 -2.35 -24.63 2.95
CA SER A 186 -2.61 -24.67 4.40
C SER A 186 -1.40 -24.98 5.32
N SER A 187 -0.21 -25.11 4.75
CA SER A 187 1.05 -25.40 5.43
C SER A 187 2.08 -24.26 5.44
N CYS A 188 1.91 -23.16 4.68
CA CYS A 188 3.03 -22.24 4.43
C CYS A 188 2.71 -20.72 4.52
N CYS A 189 3.00 -20.14 5.68
CA CYS A 189 3.52 -18.77 5.85
C CYS A 189 4.17 -18.73 7.25
N PRO A 190 5.50 -18.51 7.36
CA PRO A 190 6.05 -17.14 7.28
C PRO A 190 7.01 -16.88 6.09
N GLU A 191 7.37 -17.89 5.33
CA GLU A 191 8.13 -17.75 4.07
C GLU A 191 7.27 -18.28 2.91
N ILE A 192 7.19 -17.53 1.80
CA ILE A 192 6.69 -18.06 0.53
C ILE A 192 7.87 -18.65 -0.24
N GLN A 193 7.69 -19.87 -0.74
CA GLN A 193 8.73 -20.65 -1.39
C GLN A 193 8.16 -21.48 -2.52
N GLY A 194 8.96 -21.78 -3.53
CA GLY A 194 8.52 -22.56 -4.69
C GLY A 194 9.38 -22.32 -5.92
N PHE A 195 9.04 -22.98 -7.02
CA PHE A 195 9.72 -22.74 -8.29
C PHE A 195 9.14 -21.52 -9.01
N LEU A 196 10.05 -20.71 -9.59
CA LEU A 196 9.72 -19.68 -10.58
C LEU A 196 10.70 -19.79 -11.74
N TYR A 197 10.28 -19.41 -12.94
CA TYR A 197 11.18 -19.15 -14.05
C TYR A 197 11.68 -17.71 -13.96
N MET A 198 13.00 -17.52 -13.85
CA MET A 198 13.63 -16.22 -13.96
C MET A 198 14.26 -16.07 -15.34
N LYS A 199 14.13 -14.90 -15.96
CA LYS A 199 14.79 -14.60 -17.22
C LYS A 199 16.30 -14.44 -17.02
N GLU A 200 17.11 -15.01 -17.89
CA GLU A 200 18.56 -14.78 -17.86
C GLU A 200 18.91 -13.39 -18.45
N THR A 201 19.69 -12.60 -17.72
CA THR A 201 20.13 -11.25 -18.16
C THR A 201 20.87 -11.33 -19.50
N GLY A 202 20.49 -10.48 -20.44
CA GLY A 202 21.07 -10.45 -21.80
C GLY A 202 20.68 -11.60 -22.72
N ARG A 203 19.84 -12.56 -22.29
CA ARG A 203 19.48 -13.75 -23.09
C ARG A 203 17.96 -13.87 -23.31
N LYS A 204 17.58 -14.67 -24.31
CA LYS A 204 16.17 -15.05 -24.55
C LYS A 204 15.70 -16.24 -23.68
N SER A 205 16.63 -16.98 -23.08
CA SER A 205 16.40 -18.10 -22.16
C SER A 205 15.78 -17.70 -20.82
N TRP A 206 15.13 -18.69 -20.19
CA TRP A 206 14.55 -18.64 -18.86
C TRP A 206 15.02 -19.85 -18.06
N LYS A 207 15.34 -19.66 -16.79
CA LYS A 207 15.85 -20.69 -15.88
C LYS A 207 14.86 -20.94 -14.76
N LYS A 208 14.39 -22.18 -14.58
CA LYS A 208 13.57 -22.55 -13.42
C LYS A 208 14.48 -22.62 -12.19
N LEU A 209 14.14 -21.86 -11.16
CA LEU A 209 14.90 -21.72 -9.91
C LEU A 209 13.95 -21.92 -8.74
N TYR A 210 14.44 -22.50 -7.65
CA TYR A 210 13.70 -22.52 -6.39
C TYR A 210 13.97 -21.21 -5.64
N MET A 211 12.89 -20.50 -5.31
CA MET A 211 12.92 -19.15 -4.75
C MET A 211 12.37 -19.14 -3.33
N PHE A 212 12.76 -18.13 -2.55
CA PHE A 212 12.24 -17.82 -1.23
C PHE A 212 11.97 -16.32 -1.13
N LEU A 213 10.76 -15.93 -0.76
CA LEU A 213 10.43 -14.56 -0.39
C LEU A 213 10.46 -14.42 1.13
N ARG A 214 11.28 -13.49 1.60
CA ARG A 214 11.48 -13.11 3.00
C ARG A 214 11.22 -11.62 3.17
N ARG A 215 11.11 -11.16 4.42
CA ARG A 215 10.97 -9.74 4.76
C ARG A 215 12.10 -8.87 4.18
N SER A 216 13.32 -9.42 4.10
CA SER A 216 14.51 -8.75 3.56
C SER A 216 14.69 -8.87 2.04
N GLY A 217 13.77 -9.52 1.30
CA GLY A 217 13.90 -9.66 -0.14
C GLY A 217 13.50 -11.01 -0.74
N LEU A 218 13.64 -11.09 -2.06
CA LEU A 218 13.54 -12.32 -2.84
C LEU A 218 14.93 -12.95 -2.99
N TYR A 219 15.05 -14.24 -2.64
CA TYR A 219 16.27 -15.04 -2.76
C TYR A 219 16.05 -16.21 -3.72
N CYS A 220 17.12 -16.66 -4.39
CA CYS A 220 17.15 -17.95 -5.08
C CYS A 220 18.08 -18.94 -4.38
N SER A 221 17.76 -20.22 -4.50
CA SER A 221 18.65 -21.32 -4.15
C SER A 221 19.68 -21.57 -5.25
N THR A 222 20.96 -21.62 -4.87
CA THR A 222 22.04 -22.10 -5.75
C THR A 222 22.19 -23.62 -5.73
N LYS A 223 21.51 -24.33 -4.81
CA LYS A 223 21.63 -25.78 -4.59
C LYS A 223 20.26 -26.43 -4.36
N GLY A 224 19.57 -26.79 -5.43
CA GLY A 224 18.27 -27.46 -5.37
C GLY A 224 17.23 -26.63 -4.61
N THR A 225 16.61 -27.20 -3.58
CA THR A 225 15.63 -26.53 -2.69
C THR A 225 16.22 -26.06 -1.35
N SER A 226 17.55 -25.95 -1.23
CA SER A 226 18.24 -25.63 0.03
C SER A 226 17.84 -24.27 0.63
N LYS A 227 17.59 -24.26 1.95
CA LYS A 227 17.40 -23.06 2.78
C LYS A 227 18.66 -22.56 3.52
N GLU A 228 19.77 -23.31 3.49
CA GLU A 228 21.01 -22.87 4.16
C GLU A 228 21.48 -21.50 3.62
N PRO A 229 21.85 -20.54 4.48
CA PRO A 229 22.28 -19.20 4.03
C PRO A 229 23.39 -19.22 2.97
N ARG A 230 24.34 -20.16 3.05
CA ARG A 230 25.44 -20.32 2.08
C ARG A 230 24.96 -20.67 0.65
N HIS A 231 23.74 -21.18 0.51
CA HIS A 231 23.12 -21.55 -0.76
C HIS A 231 22.05 -20.55 -1.22
N LEU A 232 21.89 -19.40 -0.52
CA LEU A 232 20.90 -18.38 -0.85
C LEU A 232 21.56 -17.15 -1.46
N GLN A 233 21.16 -16.80 -2.68
CA GLN A 233 21.57 -15.57 -3.36
C GLN A 233 20.40 -14.57 -3.36
N LEU A 234 20.62 -13.36 -2.85
CA LEU A 234 19.65 -12.26 -2.93
C LEU A 234 19.48 -11.83 -4.39
N LEU A 235 18.23 -11.69 -4.84
CA LEU A 235 17.88 -11.21 -6.19
C LEU A 235 17.32 -9.79 -6.17
N SER A 236 16.56 -9.41 -5.14
CA SER A 236 15.98 -8.08 -4.98
C SER A 236 15.66 -7.83 -3.52
N ASP A 237 16.01 -6.65 -3.03
CA ASP A 237 15.53 -6.12 -1.75
C ASP A 237 14.02 -5.86 -1.81
N LEU A 238 13.30 -6.00 -0.69
CA LEU A 238 11.85 -5.84 -0.63
C LEU A 238 11.39 -4.40 -0.34
N GLU A 239 12.14 -3.66 0.46
CA GLU A 239 11.81 -2.28 0.84
C GLU A 239 12.14 -1.34 -0.33
N GLU A 240 13.25 -1.59 -1.02
CA GLU A 240 13.73 -0.81 -2.18
C GLU A 240 13.33 -1.37 -3.55
N SER A 241 12.33 -2.26 -3.63
CA SER A 241 11.76 -2.71 -4.92
C SER A 241 10.23 -2.71 -4.96
N ASN A 242 9.69 -2.49 -6.16
CA ASN A 242 8.27 -2.54 -6.49
C ASN A 242 7.96 -3.68 -7.47
N ILE A 243 6.75 -4.22 -7.40
CA ILE A 243 6.31 -5.38 -8.19
C ILE A 243 5.23 -5.01 -9.22
N PHE A 244 5.37 -5.53 -10.43
CA PHE A 244 4.53 -5.21 -11.59
C PHE A 244 3.97 -6.48 -12.23
N THR A 245 2.68 -6.49 -12.57
CA THR A 245 2.09 -7.51 -13.46
C THR A 245 2.57 -7.24 -14.87
N MET A 246 3.18 -8.22 -15.54
CA MET A 246 3.63 -8.03 -16.92
C MET A 246 2.51 -8.26 -17.94
N THR A 247 2.44 -7.40 -18.96
CA THR A 247 1.38 -7.44 -19.99
C THR A 247 1.88 -7.85 -21.38
N THR A 248 3.20 -7.86 -21.61
CA THR A 248 3.82 -8.02 -22.94
C THR A 248 4.86 -9.14 -23.04
N GLY A 249 5.23 -9.79 -21.93
CA GLY A 249 6.46 -10.60 -21.85
C GLY A 249 6.46 -11.92 -22.64
N ARG A 250 5.30 -12.53 -22.97
CA ARG A 250 5.29 -13.64 -23.94
C ARG A 250 5.68 -13.15 -25.34
N LYS A 251 5.15 -12.00 -25.77
CA LYS A 251 5.46 -11.39 -27.09
C LYS A 251 6.90 -10.88 -27.16
N MET A 252 7.42 -10.25 -26.11
CA MET A 252 8.77 -9.64 -26.14
C MET A 252 9.91 -10.57 -25.70
N TYR A 253 9.66 -11.51 -24.79
CA TYR A 253 10.71 -12.25 -24.09
C TYR A 253 10.60 -13.77 -24.15
N ASN A 254 9.63 -14.31 -24.90
CA ASN A 254 9.39 -15.75 -25.07
C ASN A 254 9.29 -16.49 -23.71
N ALA A 255 8.46 -15.95 -22.81
CA ALA A 255 8.24 -16.52 -21.48
C ALA A 255 7.52 -17.88 -21.53
N PRO A 256 7.77 -18.80 -20.58
CA PRO A 256 7.15 -20.13 -20.55
C PRO A 256 5.61 -20.12 -20.50
N THR A 257 5.02 -19.18 -19.74
CA THR A 257 3.57 -19.02 -19.56
C THR A 257 3.19 -17.54 -19.68
N ASP A 258 1.89 -17.19 -19.65
CA ASP A 258 1.43 -15.80 -19.54
C ASP A 258 1.51 -15.23 -18.11
N TYR A 259 1.84 -16.05 -17.12
CA TYR A 259 1.73 -15.72 -15.69
C TYR A 259 2.99 -15.01 -15.18
N GLN A 260 3.31 -13.92 -15.86
CA GLN A 260 4.52 -13.13 -15.70
C GLN A 260 4.32 -11.96 -14.72
N PHE A 261 5.40 -11.62 -14.03
CA PHE A 261 5.53 -10.43 -13.20
C PHE A 261 7.00 -10.01 -13.16
N CYS A 262 7.29 -8.76 -12.79
CA CYS A 262 8.67 -8.34 -12.59
C CYS A 262 8.86 -7.49 -11.34
N ILE A 263 10.08 -7.53 -10.80
CA ILE A 263 10.52 -6.71 -9.68
C ILE A 263 11.50 -5.67 -10.20
N LYS A 264 11.21 -4.40 -9.93
CA LYS A 264 11.98 -3.20 -10.34
C LYS A 264 12.35 -2.42 -9.08
N PRO A 265 13.63 -2.04 -8.87
CA PRO A 265 14.02 -1.11 -7.81
C PRO A 265 13.18 0.18 -7.80
N SER A 266 12.85 0.69 -6.62
CA SER A 266 12.07 1.93 -6.44
C SER A 266 12.91 3.21 -6.54
N LYS A 267 14.24 3.10 -6.38
CA LYS A 267 15.18 4.23 -6.42
C LYS A 267 16.26 4.01 -7.49
N GLY A 268 16.77 5.12 -8.03
CA GLY A 268 17.79 5.13 -9.08
C GLY A 268 17.23 4.98 -10.50
N ARG A 269 18.04 5.33 -11.50
CA ARG A 269 17.68 5.25 -12.93
C ARG A 269 17.86 3.81 -13.44
N THR A 270 16.94 2.92 -13.08
CA THR A 270 16.99 1.48 -13.39
C THR A 270 17.14 1.21 -14.89
N ASP A 271 18.17 0.49 -15.30
CA ASP A 271 18.23 -0.11 -16.64
C ASP A 271 17.30 -1.35 -16.68
N VAL A 272 16.61 -1.59 -17.80
CA VAL A 272 15.78 -2.79 -18.02
C VAL A 272 16.58 -4.09 -17.79
N LYS A 273 17.92 -4.04 -17.92
CA LYS A 273 18.83 -5.15 -17.60
C LYS A 273 18.90 -5.52 -16.10
N GLU A 274 18.60 -4.59 -15.20
CA GLU A 274 18.70 -4.81 -13.74
C GLU A 274 17.43 -5.47 -13.16
N MET A 275 16.29 -5.26 -13.83
CA MET A 275 14.96 -5.71 -13.41
C MET A 275 14.86 -7.25 -13.41
N LYS A 276 14.19 -7.83 -12.40
CA LYS A 276 14.02 -9.29 -12.30
C LYS A 276 12.70 -9.69 -12.94
N LEU A 277 12.76 -10.21 -14.17
CA LEU A 277 11.61 -10.74 -14.89
C LEU A 277 11.35 -12.19 -14.46
N LEU A 278 10.16 -12.43 -13.95
CA LEU A 278 9.73 -13.68 -13.31
C LEU A 278 8.46 -14.22 -14.00
N CYS A 279 8.29 -15.53 -13.99
CA CYS A 279 7.17 -16.22 -14.60
C CYS A 279 6.80 -17.47 -13.78
N ALA A 280 5.53 -17.60 -13.42
CA ALA A 280 4.98 -18.73 -12.69
C ALA A 280 4.44 -19.81 -13.65
N ASP A 281 4.21 -21.02 -13.14
CA ASP A 281 3.57 -22.10 -13.90
C ASP A 281 2.08 -21.78 -14.20
N ASP A 282 1.40 -21.06 -13.30
CA ASP A 282 -0.04 -20.78 -13.37
C ASP A 282 -0.42 -19.40 -12.76
N GLU A 283 -1.65 -18.95 -12.99
CA GLU A 283 -2.15 -17.65 -12.49
C GLU A 283 -2.25 -17.59 -10.97
N GLN A 284 -2.62 -18.70 -10.32
CA GLN A 284 -2.77 -18.76 -8.87
C GLN A 284 -1.40 -18.59 -8.19
N SER A 285 -0.38 -19.29 -8.68
CA SER A 285 1.01 -19.15 -8.26
C SER A 285 1.51 -17.71 -8.43
N ARG A 286 1.35 -17.08 -9.61
CA ARG A 286 1.65 -15.64 -9.80
C ARG A 286 0.97 -14.79 -8.73
N THR A 287 -0.32 -15.03 -8.52
CA THR A 287 -1.16 -14.25 -7.61
C THR A 287 -0.73 -14.40 -6.15
N CYS A 288 -0.31 -15.59 -5.73
CA CYS A 288 0.28 -15.84 -4.42
C CYS A 288 1.61 -15.10 -4.25
N TRP A 289 2.55 -15.21 -5.20
CA TRP A 289 3.85 -14.50 -5.12
C TRP A 289 3.69 -12.98 -5.09
N MET A 290 2.83 -12.42 -5.94
CA MET A 290 2.57 -10.97 -5.95
C MET A 290 1.86 -10.48 -4.70
N THR A 291 0.88 -11.25 -4.19
CA THR A 291 0.19 -10.94 -2.93
C THR A 291 1.15 -10.97 -1.74
N ALA A 292 1.98 -12.00 -1.64
CA ALA A 292 2.96 -12.13 -0.56
C ALA A 292 4.03 -11.02 -0.58
N PHE A 293 4.45 -10.57 -1.77
CA PHE A 293 5.34 -9.41 -1.90
C PHE A 293 4.70 -8.16 -1.30
N ARG A 294 3.43 -7.87 -1.64
CA ARG A 294 2.68 -6.73 -1.07
C ARG A 294 2.53 -6.86 0.46
N VAL A 295 2.16 -8.05 0.95
CA VAL A 295 1.96 -8.32 2.38
C VAL A 295 3.26 -8.19 3.18
N LEU A 296 4.39 -8.68 2.68
CA LEU A 296 5.68 -8.58 3.36
C LEU A 296 6.30 -7.18 3.27
N LYS A 297 6.07 -6.44 2.17
CA LYS A 297 6.55 -5.06 1.99
C LYS A 297 5.78 -4.05 2.84
N TYR A 298 4.45 -4.09 2.79
CA TYR A 298 3.59 -3.06 3.39
C TYR A 298 2.96 -3.48 4.72
N GLY A 299 2.93 -4.77 5.05
CA GLY A 299 2.52 -5.29 6.35
C GLY A 299 1.16 -4.76 6.83
N ILE A 300 1.16 -4.10 7.99
CA ILE A 300 -0.04 -3.57 8.64
C ILE A 300 -0.70 -2.43 7.84
N LEU A 301 0.07 -1.63 7.09
CA LEU A 301 -0.46 -0.53 6.27
C LEU A 301 -1.43 -1.08 5.21
N LEU A 302 -1.11 -2.22 4.61
CA LEU A 302 -1.95 -2.89 3.62
C LEU A 302 -3.29 -3.35 4.20
N TYR A 303 -3.30 -3.77 5.48
CA TYR A 303 -4.51 -4.17 6.20
C TYR A 303 -5.32 -2.96 6.70
N GLN A 304 -4.67 -1.87 7.11
CA GLN A 304 -5.33 -0.60 7.42
C GLN A 304 -6.05 -0.05 6.18
N ASN A 305 -5.39 -0.06 5.01
CA ASN A 305 -6.00 0.30 3.74
C ASN A 305 -7.26 -0.54 3.43
N TYR A 306 -7.25 -1.83 3.75
CA TYR A 306 -8.44 -2.68 3.67
C TYR A 306 -9.53 -2.32 4.70
N LYS A 307 -9.19 -2.01 5.96
CA LYS A 307 -10.17 -1.66 7.01
C LYS A 307 -10.84 -0.28 6.82
N ILE A 308 -10.09 0.77 6.46
CA ILE A 308 -10.59 2.17 6.48
C ILE A 308 -11.94 2.37 5.74
N PRO A 309 -12.19 1.82 4.55
CA PRO A 309 -13.47 2.04 3.87
C PRO A 309 -14.67 1.40 4.57
N HIS A 310 -14.46 0.29 5.31
CA HIS A 310 -15.51 -0.38 6.08
C HIS A 310 -15.95 0.42 7.34
N GLN A 311 -15.32 1.57 7.62
CA GLN A 311 -15.61 2.41 8.79
C GLN A 311 -16.29 3.75 8.45
N ARG A 312 -16.49 4.10 7.17
CA ARG A 312 -17.04 5.41 6.78
C ARG A 312 -18.56 5.52 6.94
N LYS A 313 -18.99 6.61 7.55
CA LYS A 313 -20.39 7.12 7.57
C LYS A 313 -20.48 8.65 7.40
N SER A 314 -19.43 9.30 6.90
CA SER A 314 -19.34 10.76 6.77
C SER A 314 -18.70 11.15 5.43
N PRO A 315 -19.31 12.07 4.65
CA PRO A 315 -18.74 12.58 3.40
C PRO A 315 -17.49 13.45 3.66
N ILE A 316 -16.64 13.57 2.63
CA ILE A 316 -15.35 14.28 2.70
C ILE A 316 -15.57 15.78 2.48
N THR A 317 -15.31 16.60 3.49
CA THR A 317 -15.45 18.07 3.41
C THR A 317 -14.28 18.79 2.71
N ALA A 318 -13.23 18.08 2.32
CA ALA A 318 -11.97 18.65 1.83
C ALA A 318 -11.99 19.21 0.38
N PHE A 319 -13.02 18.94 -0.43
CA PHE A 319 -13.05 19.35 -1.84
C PHE A 319 -13.85 20.64 -2.08
N THR A 320 -13.29 21.76 -1.65
CA THR A 320 -13.86 23.12 -1.84
C THR A 320 -13.69 23.63 -3.28
N ALA A 321 -14.36 22.98 -4.23
CA ALA A 321 -14.54 23.47 -5.60
C ALA A 321 -16.04 23.74 -5.87
N PRO A 322 -16.44 24.95 -6.31
CA PRO A 322 -17.85 25.30 -6.51
C PRO A 322 -18.40 24.69 -7.82
N VAL A 323 -18.59 23.37 -7.83
CA VAL A 323 -19.33 22.63 -8.85
C VAL A 323 -20.74 22.38 -8.33
N ARG A 324 -21.75 22.46 -9.21
CA ARG A 324 -23.16 22.34 -8.83
C ARG A 324 -23.41 21.05 -8.05
N SER A 325 -24.15 21.15 -6.94
CA SER A 325 -24.57 20.01 -6.13
C SER A 325 -25.41 19.04 -6.97
N VAL A 326 -24.78 17.96 -7.42
CA VAL A 326 -25.45 16.76 -7.90
C VAL A 326 -25.68 15.90 -6.67
N SER A 327 -26.94 15.81 -6.22
CA SER A 327 -27.30 14.99 -5.06
C SER A 327 -26.97 13.51 -5.32
N GLU A 328 -26.67 12.76 -4.26
CA GLU A 328 -26.37 11.31 -4.37
C GLU A 328 -27.55 10.55 -5.03
N ASN A 329 -28.78 11.02 -4.82
CA ASN A 329 -30.01 10.58 -5.50
C ASN A 329 -30.02 10.74 -7.04
N SER A 330 -29.03 11.40 -7.64
CA SER A 330 -28.95 11.65 -9.09
C SER A 330 -28.07 10.65 -9.85
N LEU A 331 -27.40 9.72 -9.16
CA LEU A 331 -26.62 8.66 -9.79
C LEU A 331 -27.46 7.39 -9.88
N VAL A 332 -27.66 6.91 -11.11
CA VAL A 332 -28.36 5.65 -11.40
C VAL A 332 -27.42 4.66 -12.06
N ALA A 333 -27.54 3.38 -11.71
CA ALA A 333 -26.78 2.33 -12.36
C ALA A 333 -27.35 2.07 -13.77
N MET A 334 -26.49 1.67 -14.71
CA MET A 334 -26.84 1.45 -16.12
C MET A 334 -26.43 0.06 -16.57
N ASP A 335 -27.34 -0.67 -17.20
CA ASP A 335 -27.11 -1.98 -17.81
C ASP A 335 -26.93 -1.83 -19.32
N PHE A 336 -25.77 -2.27 -19.83
CA PHE A 336 -25.39 -2.25 -21.25
C PHE A 336 -25.33 -3.66 -21.88
N SER A 337 -25.91 -4.67 -21.24
CA SER A 337 -25.97 -6.05 -21.78
C SER A 337 -26.92 -6.20 -22.97
N GLY A 338 -27.89 -5.29 -23.11
CA GLY A 338 -28.82 -5.22 -24.23
C GLY A 338 -28.30 -4.42 -25.44
N ARG A 339 -29.12 -4.32 -26.50
CA ARG A 339 -28.82 -3.49 -27.69
C ARG A 339 -28.89 -1.97 -27.44
N THR A 340 -29.53 -1.56 -26.35
CA THR A 340 -29.65 -0.19 -25.87
C THR A 340 -29.45 -0.21 -24.36
N GLY A 341 -28.65 0.72 -23.83
CA GLY A 341 -28.43 0.82 -22.39
C GLY A 341 -29.72 1.20 -21.67
N ARG A 342 -30.03 0.52 -20.57
CA ARG A 342 -31.18 0.83 -19.69
C ARG A 342 -30.71 1.32 -18.32
N VAL A 343 -31.56 2.07 -17.64
CA VAL A 343 -31.40 2.36 -16.21
C VAL A 343 -31.70 1.07 -15.41
N ILE A 344 -30.99 0.89 -14.30
CA ILE A 344 -31.29 -0.10 -13.27
C ILE A 344 -31.92 0.65 -12.09
N ASP A 345 -33.26 0.72 -12.08
CA ASP A 345 -34.01 1.48 -11.07
C ASP A 345 -34.10 0.76 -9.71
N ASN A 346 -33.86 -0.56 -9.68
CA ASN A 346 -33.88 -1.37 -8.46
C ASN A 346 -32.49 -1.39 -7.78
N PRO A 347 -32.35 -0.90 -6.53
CA PRO A 347 -31.07 -0.96 -5.80
C PRO A 347 -30.53 -2.38 -5.59
N GLU A 348 -31.38 -3.38 -5.38
CA GLU A 348 -30.95 -4.78 -5.23
C GLU A 348 -30.41 -5.35 -6.53
N GLU A 349 -31.00 -4.96 -7.67
CA GLU A 349 -30.51 -5.32 -9.01
C GLU A 349 -29.18 -4.63 -9.31
N ALA A 350 -29.01 -3.35 -8.92
CA ALA A 350 -27.76 -2.62 -9.09
C ALA A 350 -26.61 -3.23 -8.25
N VAL A 351 -26.90 -3.59 -6.99
CA VAL A 351 -25.97 -4.33 -6.12
C VAL A 351 -25.68 -5.72 -6.69
N SER A 352 -26.70 -6.44 -7.16
CA SER A 352 -26.53 -7.76 -7.79
C SER A 352 -25.70 -7.69 -9.06
N ALA A 353 -25.87 -6.66 -9.90
CA ALA A 353 -25.10 -6.45 -11.12
C ALA A 353 -23.63 -6.11 -10.82
N ALA A 354 -23.35 -5.25 -9.84
CA ALA A 354 -21.98 -4.97 -9.38
C ALA A 354 -21.33 -6.22 -8.74
N MET A 355 -22.09 -6.98 -7.97
CA MET A 355 -21.65 -8.23 -7.38
C MET A 355 -21.45 -9.32 -8.44
N GLU A 356 -22.25 -9.36 -9.51
CA GLU A 356 -22.06 -10.23 -10.67
C GLU A 356 -20.90 -9.79 -11.56
N GLU A 357 -20.59 -8.50 -11.70
CA GLU A 357 -19.32 -8.05 -12.29
C GLU A 357 -18.17 -8.68 -11.48
N GLY A 358 -18.20 -8.54 -10.14
CA GLY A 358 -17.26 -9.21 -9.24
C GLY A 358 -17.28 -10.75 -9.29
N HIS A 359 -18.42 -11.39 -9.56
CA HIS A 359 -18.52 -12.85 -9.74
C HIS A 359 -18.09 -13.30 -11.14
N THR A 360 -18.20 -12.50 -12.19
CA THR A 360 -17.75 -12.85 -13.55
C THR A 360 -16.24 -12.68 -13.68
N TRP A 361 -15.65 -11.67 -13.02
CA TRP A 361 -14.21 -11.64 -12.73
C TRP A 361 -13.76 -12.93 -12.00
N ARG A 362 -14.47 -13.38 -10.96
CA ARG A 362 -14.18 -14.66 -10.28
C ARG A 362 -14.40 -15.90 -11.18
N LYS A 363 -15.48 -15.98 -11.97
CA LYS A 363 -15.76 -17.06 -12.93
C LYS A 363 -14.66 -17.15 -14.01
N ARG A 364 -14.03 -16.03 -14.40
CA ARG A 364 -12.90 -15.99 -15.33
C ARG A 364 -11.65 -16.66 -14.77
N SER A 365 -11.44 -16.60 -13.46
CA SER A 365 -10.39 -17.32 -12.72
C SER A 365 -10.78 -18.78 -12.41
N GLN A 366 -12.04 -19.03 -12.01
CA GLN A 366 -12.52 -20.37 -11.60
C GLN A 366 -12.71 -21.38 -12.74
N ARG A 367 -12.60 -20.99 -14.01
CA ARG A 367 -12.83 -21.87 -15.18
C ARG A 367 -11.89 -23.08 -15.30
N MET A 368 -10.90 -23.24 -14.42
CA MET A 368 -9.94 -24.35 -14.42
C MET A 368 -10.12 -25.39 -13.30
N ASN A 369 -11.12 -25.28 -12.42
CA ASN A 369 -11.35 -26.29 -11.37
C ASN A 369 -11.96 -27.63 -11.87
N VAL A 370 -12.16 -27.80 -13.19
CA VAL A 370 -12.76 -29.01 -13.79
C VAL A 370 -11.70 -30.01 -14.27
N LEU A 371 -10.82 -30.44 -13.36
CA LEU A 371 -10.31 -31.82 -13.32
C LEU A 371 -9.60 -32.13 -11.98
N GLY A 372 -10.37 -32.17 -10.89
CA GLY A 372 -9.85 -32.50 -9.55
C GLY A 372 -10.97 -32.69 -8.54
N SER A 373 -11.42 -33.93 -8.33
CA SER A 373 -12.50 -34.22 -7.39
C SER A 373 -12.01 -34.07 -5.94
N ALA A 374 -12.70 -33.25 -5.16
CA ALA A 374 -12.60 -33.20 -3.72
C ALA A 374 -14.02 -33.34 -3.14
N SER A 375 -14.24 -34.33 -2.27
CA SER A 375 -15.56 -34.61 -1.70
C SER A 375 -15.98 -33.55 -0.67
N PRO A 376 -17.28 -33.18 -0.60
CA PRO A 376 -17.75 -32.17 0.34
C PRO A 376 -18.01 -32.77 1.72
N LEU A 377 -17.11 -32.54 2.70
CA LEU A 377 -17.41 -32.75 4.13
C LEU A 377 -16.36 -32.12 5.09
N HIS A 378 -16.09 -30.81 4.98
CA HIS A 378 -15.43 -30.04 6.05
C HIS A 378 -15.83 -28.55 6.01
N PRO A 379 -16.20 -27.92 7.13
CA PRO A 379 -16.40 -26.47 7.19
C PRO A 379 -15.06 -25.73 7.05
N SER A 380 -15.03 -24.70 6.20
CA SER A 380 -13.82 -24.00 5.79
C SER A 380 -13.31 -23.02 6.85
N SER A 381 -12.47 -23.50 7.77
CA SER A 381 -11.76 -22.65 8.73
C SER A 381 -10.82 -21.66 8.02
N LEU A 382 -11.13 -20.36 8.11
CA LEU A 382 -10.29 -19.27 7.60
C LEU A 382 -8.86 -19.38 8.16
N SER A 383 -7.85 -19.29 7.28
CA SER A 383 -6.44 -19.54 7.60
C SER A 383 -5.74 -18.42 8.39
N SER A 384 -6.29 -18.09 9.57
CA SER A 384 -5.52 -17.60 10.72
C SER A 384 -4.67 -16.35 10.44
N ILE A 385 -5.33 -15.22 10.13
CA ILE A 385 -4.68 -13.92 9.87
C ILE A 385 -3.75 -13.49 11.03
N HIS A 386 -4.02 -13.94 12.26
CA HIS A 386 -3.15 -13.73 13.42
C HIS A 386 -1.68 -14.16 13.20
N ARG A 387 -1.40 -15.08 12.25
CA ARG A 387 -0.05 -15.54 11.91
C ARG A 387 0.86 -14.47 11.26
N THR A 388 0.31 -13.33 10.85
CA THR A 388 1.10 -12.18 10.34
C THR A 388 1.47 -11.16 11.42
N GLN A 389 1.00 -11.34 12.66
CA GLN A 389 1.10 -10.34 13.71
C GLN A 389 2.42 -10.43 14.46
N LEU A 390 3.04 -9.28 14.78
CA LEU A 390 4.35 -9.21 15.44
C LEU A 390 4.39 -9.83 16.85
N TRP A 391 3.23 -9.97 17.49
CA TRP A 391 3.06 -10.66 18.78
C TRP A 391 2.81 -12.17 18.64
N PHE A 392 2.64 -12.73 17.44
CA PHE A 392 2.33 -14.15 17.24
C PHE A 392 3.55 -14.93 16.74
N HIS A 393 3.91 -16.00 17.47
CA HIS A 393 5.13 -16.78 17.20
C HIS A 393 4.87 -18.23 16.79
N GLY A 394 3.60 -18.63 16.66
CA GLY A 394 3.24 -20.01 16.28
C GLY A 394 3.78 -21.04 17.26
N ARG A 395 4.43 -22.09 16.75
CA ARG A 395 4.83 -23.27 17.54
C ARG A 395 6.18 -23.11 18.26
N ILE A 396 6.30 -22.10 19.13
CA ILE A 396 7.43 -21.99 20.08
C ILE A 396 7.11 -22.67 21.43
N MET A 397 8.13 -23.16 22.13
CA MET A 397 7.95 -23.80 23.43
C MET A 397 7.62 -22.77 24.53
N ARG A 398 7.17 -23.25 25.69
CA ARG A 398 6.98 -22.39 26.88
C ARG A 398 8.31 -21.74 27.28
N GLU A 399 9.36 -22.52 27.22
CA GLU A 399 10.74 -22.20 27.60
C GLU A 399 11.34 -21.17 26.63
N ASP A 400 11.02 -21.28 25.33
CA ASP A 400 11.35 -20.25 24.33
C ASP A 400 10.64 -18.93 24.62
N SER A 401 9.32 -18.97 24.86
CA SER A 401 8.55 -17.74 25.16
C SER A 401 9.05 -17.03 26.42
N HIS A 402 9.55 -17.78 27.40
CA HIS A 402 10.17 -17.24 28.61
C HIS A 402 11.52 -16.59 28.30
N ARG A 403 12.38 -17.27 27.51
CA ARG A 403 13.71 -16.79 27.12
C ARG A 403 13.65 -15.52 26.26
N MET A 404 12.71 -15.43 25.32
CA MET A 404 12.53 -14.26 24.45
C MET A 404 12.12 -13.01 25.25
N ILE A 405 11.18 -13.16 26.18
CA ILE A 405 10.75 -12.07 27.08
C ILE A 405 11.89 -11.63 28.02
N MET A 406 12.74 -12.56 28.47
CA MET A 406 13.95 -12.23 29.23
C MET A 406 14.97 -11.44 28.38
N GLN A 407 15.19 -11.85 27.13
CA GLN A 407 16.12 -11.16 26.21
C GLN A 407 15.67 -9.72 25.88
N GLN A 408 14.36 -9.44 25.88
CA GLN A 408 13.80 -8.10 25.69
C GLN A 408 13.57 -7.30 27.00
N GLY A 409 14.19 -7.70 28.12
CA GLY A 409 14.22 -6.89 29.35
C GLY A 409 12.95 -6.92 30.21
N GLN A 410 12.00 -7.82 29.92
CA GLN A 410 10.84 -8.12 30.79
C GLN A 410 9.83 -6.98 31.09
N VAL A 411 9.87 -5.83 30.40
CA VAL A 411 9.00 -4.67 30.67
C VAL A 411 7.63 -4.79 29.98
N ASP A 412 6.60 -5.25 30.70
CA ASP A 412 5.19 -5.33 30.26
C ASP A 412 4.98 -5.94 28.84
N LEU A 413 5.81 -6.94 28.53
CA LEU A 413 5.88 -7.66 27.26
C LEU A 413 4.83 -8.77 27.15
N PHE A 414 4.24 -8.97 25.97
CA PHE A 414 3.35 -10.10 25.70
C PHE A 414 3.59 -10.76 24.34
N LEU A 415 3.28 -12.06 24.23
CA LEU A 415 3.20 -12.78 22.96
C LEU A 415 2.11 -13.86 22.98
N LEU A 416 1.65 -14.28 21.81
CA LEU A 416 0.79 -15.44 21.62
C LEU A 416 1.55 -16.53 20.85
N ARG A 417 1.26 -17.80 21.19
CA ARG A 417 1.83 -18.99 20.57
C ARG A 417 0.79 -20.12 20.49
N ASP A 418 1.03 -21.12 19.65
CA ASP A 418 0.24 -22.35 19.59
C ASP A 418 0.30 -23.08 20.94
N SER A 419 -0.80 -23.66 21.41
CA SER A 419 -0.75 -24.56 22.57
C SER A 419 -0.17 -25.92 22.17
N GLN A 420 0.84 -26.37 22.91
CA GLN A 420 1.50 -27.65 22.68
C GLN A 420 0.71 -28.85 23.23
N SER A 421 -0.19 -28.63 24.19
CA SER A 421 -1.01 -29.67 24.83
C SER A 421 -2.44 -29.76 24.30
N ASN A 422 -2.94 -28.72 23.62
CA ASN A 422 -4.27 -28.71 23.00
C ASN A 422 -4.19 -28.09 21.60
N PRO A 423 -4.22 -28.90 20.51
CA PRO A 423 -4.08 -28.41 19.14
C PRO A 423 -5.14 -27.41 18.65
N LYS A 424 -6.24 -27.20 19.39
CA LYS A 424 -7.26 -26.18 19.08
C LYS A 424 -7.12 -24.88 19.88
N ALA A 425 -6.16 -24.80 20.81
CA ALA A 425 -6.00 -23.68 21.73
C ALA A 425 -4.70 -22.90 21.49
N PHE A 426 -4.64 -21.67 22.00
CA PHE A 426 -3.46 -20.82 21.98
C PHE A 426 -3.03 -20.45 23.40
N VAL A 427 -1.83 -19.89 23.55
CA VAL A 427 -1.29 -19.44 24.84
C VAL A 427 -0.83 -18.00 24.74
N LEU A 428 -1.50 -17.11 25.45
CA LEU A 428 -0.98 -15.77 25.75
C LEU A 428 0.08 -15.91 26.83
N THR A 429 1.30 -15.48 26.54
CA THR A 429 2.38 -15.35 27.51
C THR A 429 2.61 -13.86 27.78
N LEU A 430 2.52 -13.46 29.04
CA LEU A 430 2.54 -12.07 29.48
C LEU A 430 3.52 -11.89 30.64
N CYS A 431 4.45 -10.97 30.50
CA CYS A 431 5.29 -10.48 31.60
C CYS A 431 4.66 -9.25 32.23
N HIS A 432 4.55 -9.22 33.55
CA HIS A 432 4.15 -8.02 34.28
C HIS A 432 4.80 -8.01 35.66
N HIS A 433 5.37 -6.86 36.07
CA HIS A 433 6.21 -6.77 37.28
C HIS A 433 7.28 -7.88 37.35
N GLN A 434 8.02 -8.10 36.25
CA GLN A 434 9.03 -9.15 36.06
C GLN A 434 8.53 -10.61 36.20
N LYS A 435 7.23 -10.83 36.42
CA LYS A 435 6.62 -12.16 36.56
C LYS A 435 5.95 -12.57 35.26
N ILE A 436 6.48 -13.64 34.65
CA ILE A 436 5.93 -14.22 33.42
C ILE A 436 4.78 -15.17 33.79
N ARG A 437 3.63 -14.97 33.17
CA ARG A 437 2.43 -15.81 33.29
C ARG A 437 2.01 -16.31 31.91
N HIS A 438 1.34 -17.45 31.88
CA HIS A 438 0.77 -18.02 30.67
C HIS A 438 -0.72 -18.26 30.89
N PHE A 439 -1.55 -17.78 29.96
CA PHE A 439 -3.00 -17.90 29.99
C PHE A 439 -3.43 -18.71 28.76
N GLN A 440 -4.27 -19.71 28.94
CA GLN A 440 -4.81 -20.48 27.82
C GLN A 440 -5.94 -19.69 27.17
N ILE A 441 -5.84 -19.51 25.85
CA ILE A 441 -6.92 -19.02 25.01
C ILE A 441 -7.62 -20.26 24.47
N LEU A 442 -8.82 -20.54 24.97
CA LEU A 442 -9.59 -21.74 24.62
C LEU A 442 -10.62 -21.41 23.53
N PRO A 443 -10.88 -22.34 22.60
CA PRO A 443 -12.04 -22.26 21.72
C PRO A 443 -13.32 -22.58 22.50
N HIS A 444 -14.37 -21.82 22.25
CA HIS A 444 -15.72 -22.00 22.80
C HIS A 444 -16.70 -22.02 21.61
N GLU A 445 -17.65 -22.96 21.60
CA GLU A 445 -18.56 -23.17 20.47
C GLU A 445 -19.99 -22.78 20.87
N GLU A 446 -20.61 -21.87 20.12
CA GLU A 446 -21.94 -21.31 20.37
C GLU A 446 -22.64 -21.09 19.03
N ASP A 447 -23.88 -21.59 18.90
CA ASP A 447 -24.67 -21.57 17.65
C ASP A 447 -23.93 -22.08 16.39
N GLY A 448 -22.98 -23.00 16.58
CA GLY A 448 -22.13 -23.56 15.51
C GLY A 448 -20.97 -22.64 15.07
N GLN A 449 -20.80 -21.48 15.71
CA GLN A 449 -19.65 -20.60 15.55
C GLN A 449 -18.62 -20.84 16.65
N ILE A 450 -17.33 -20.84 16.26
CA ILE A 450 -16.22 -20.94 17.21
C ILE A 450 -15.74 -19.53 17.57
N PHE A 451 -15.69 -19.25 18.87
CA PHE A 451 -15.09 -18.07 19.48
C PHE A 451 -13.85 -18.46 20.28
N PHE A 452 -13.04 -17.47 20.65
CA PHE A 452 -11.91 -17.61 21.56
C PHE A 452 -12.19 -16.87 22.87
N SER A 453 -11.74 -17.41 24.00
CA SER A 453 -11.90 -16.81 25.34
C SER A 453 -10.68 -17.06 26.23
N LEU A 454 -10.47 -16.16 27.19
CA LEU A 454 -9.46 -16.26 28.27
C LEU A 454 -10.10 -16.55 29.65
N ASP A 455 -11.42 -16.65 29.69
CA ASP A 455 -12.29 -16.53 30.86
C ASP A 455 -13.54 -17.42 30.76
N ASP A 456 -13.31 -18.65 30.26
CA ASP A 456 -14.27 -19.76 30.15
C ASP A 456 -15.58 -19.42 29.42
N GLY A 457 -15.48 -18.60 28.38
CA GLY A 457 -16.62 -18.13 27.58
C GLY A 457 -17.28 -16.85 28.10
N SER A 458 -16.82 -16.26 29.21
CA SER A 458 -17.38 -15.00 29.73
C SER A 458 -17.17 -13.83 28.78
N THR A 459 -15.99 -13.73 28.14
CA THR A 459 -15.71 -12.80 27.05
C THR A 459 -15.29 -13.58 25.80
N LYS A 460 -16.08 -13.44 24.72
CA LYS A 460 -15.93 -14.19 23.46
C LYS A 460 -15.40 -13.29 22.35
N PHE A 461 -14.40 -13.78 21.62
CA PHE A 461 -13.78 -13.09 20.48
C PHE A 461 -13.87 -13.92 19.21
N THR A 462 -14.15 -13.29 18.08
CA THR A 462 -14.21 -13.92 16.75
C THR A 462 -12.87 -14.50 16.29
N ASP A 463 -11.77 -13.92 16.74
CA ASP A 463 -10.40 -14.27 16.38
C ASP A 463 -9.40 -13.71 17.40
N LEU A 464 -8.13 -14.13 17.28
CA LEU A 464 -7.06 -13.70 18.20
C LEU A 464 -6.65 -12.22 18.04
N ILE A 465 -6.93 -11.58 16.91
CA ILE A 465 -6.59 -10.17 16.69
C ILE A 465 -7.59 -9.32 17.49
N HIS A 466 -8.88 -9.59 17.37
CA HIS A 466 -9.92 -8.95 18.17
C HIS A 466 -9.71 -9.17 19.69
N LEU A 467 -9.27 -10.38 20.09
CA LEU A 467 -8.86 -10.67 21.47
C LEU A 467 -7.71 -9.77 21.93
N VAL A 468 -6.64 -9.63 21.13
CA VAL A 468 -5.50 -8.77 21.49
C VAL A 468 -5.90 -7.28 21.49
N GLU A 469 -6.64 -6.81 20.48
CA GLU A 469 -7.17 -5.44 20.42
C GLU A 469 -7.99 -5.11 21.68
N PHE A 470 -8.89 -6.01 22.11
CA PHE A 470 -9.65 -5.85 23.34
C PHE A 470 -8.76 -5.80 24.58
N TYR A 471 -7.80 -6.71 24.72
CA TYR A 471 -6.93 -6.80 25.90
C TYR A 471 -5.78 -5.77 25.92
N GLN A 472 -5.54 -5.04 24.83
CA GLN A 472 -4.73 -3.81 24.83
C GLN A 472 -5.52 -2.63 25.41
N LEU A 473 -6.83 -2.54 25.11
CA LEU A 473 -7.70 -1.48 25.61
C LEU A 473 -8.24 -1.74 27.02
N ASN A 474 -8.48 -3.01 27.37
CA ASN A 474 -9.15 -3.45 28.59
C ASN A 474 -8.27 -4.44 29.37
N ARG A 475 -8.41 -4.47 30.70
CA ARG A 475 -7.68 -5.44 31.53
C ARG A 475 -8.32 -6.82 31.53
N GLY A 476 -9.66 -6.90 31.55
CA GLY A 476 -10.40 -8.16 31.73
C GLY A 476 -9.83 -9.02 32.87
N VAL A 477 -9.65 -10.32 32.63
CA VAL A 477 -9.06 -11.26 33.61
C VAL A 477 -7.53 -11.20 33.73
N LEU A 478 -6.84 -10.41 32.91
CA LEU A 478 -5.38 -10.31 32.94
C LEU A 478 -4.90 -9.47 34.15
N PRO A 479 -3.64 -9.61 34.59
CA PRO A 479 -3.08 -8.77 35.66
C PRO A 479 -2.90 -7.30 35.22
N CYS A 480 -2.72 -7.05 33.93
CA CYS A 480 -2.60 -5.73 33.32
C CYS A 480 -3.17 -5.75 31.88
N LYS A 481 -3.30 -4.58 31.26
CA LYS A 481 -3.54 -4.46 29.81
C LYS A 481 -2.28 -4.92 29.05
N LEU A 482 -2.46 -5.51 27.87
CA LEU A 482 -1.37 -5.81 26.95
C LEU A 482 -0.75 -4.50 26.45
N LYS A 483 0.56 -4.31 26.65
CA LYS A 483 1.27 -3.10 26.19
C LYS A 483 2.17 -3.39 24.99
N HIS A 484 3.28 -4.08 25.24
CA HIS A 484 4.38 -4.17 24.28
C HIS A 484 4.45 -5.57 23.67
N PRO A 485 4.34 -5.74 22.34
CA PRO A 485 4.50 -7.05 21.72
C PRO A 485 5.95 -7.50 21.87
N CYS A 486 6.16 -8.68 22.45
CA CYS A 486 7.45 -9.35 22.40
C CYS A 486 7.68 -9.85 20.97
N THR A 487 8.76 -9.40 20.36
CA THR A 487 9.11 -9.64 18.96
C THR A 487 10.39 -10.48 18.88
N MET A 488 10.57 -11.21 17.78
CA MET A 488 11.90 -11.76 17.51
C MET A 488 12.83 -10.61 17.09
N VAL A 489 13.72 -10.21 18.00
CA VAL A 489 14.88 -9.39 17.63
C VAL A 489 15.82 -10.29 16.84
N ALA A 490 15.96 -10.02 15.55
CA ALA A 490 17.12 -10.49 14.80
C ALA A 490 18.30 -9.58 15.18
N LEU A 491 19.25 -10.15 15.91
CA LEU A 491 20.62 -9.65 16.07
C LEU A 491 21.53 -10.44 15.12
#